data_AF-A0AAV4IIW0-F1
#
_entry.id   AF-A0AAV4IIW0-F1
#
_cell.length_a   1.000
_cell.length_b   1.000
_cell.length_c   1.000
_cell.angle_alpha   90.00
_cell.angle_beta   90.00
_cell.angle_gamma   90.00
#
_symmetry.space_group_name_H-M   'P 1'
#
loop_
_entity.id
_entity.type
_entity.pdbx_description
1 polymer ?
#
loop_
_entity_poly.entity_id
_entity_poly.type
_entity_poly.pdbx_seq_one_letter_code
_entity_poly.pdbx_strand_id
1 'polypeptide(L)'
;MTLNVEKYEVTHFSKWTKEATWPPTVKLLSQNLSYAEFPTFLGVTFDRQLTFRQHVGRIKQKAAKRINTLRCLAGKSWGSEKEDLRLVYLTYIRSAISYAYNAWYPWVSKENREKLEVTQRDAARTITGCTKNTNSKLLINEAGLVPLYIESDIAQATAYERCLRLPCDDPLREIAENPVRRRLKSLGTWRETGKSSAEDSVEDLPRECLIPVPDIPPWMIPDTFSCSPSLMTSVSKTDPPEAQKAAVEETMKYLAKPDIEIYIDGSAMDGTDYVGGGISIRYPNGEKESMSIAAGRHGSSFRAEAMALTTALRWLDERKKCRNLLILTDSQALVRKLEGGAEKSISELENETWRLIYRVARRDNTRLHIHWIPGHCGVHGNDEADLLANQGQMLDQFDTAIDFASAKNVFRKPVLKTVWAHQNVRESQPTGIRPLPRRDKESGLTRRERVVLAQLRCNEKSPILQQYLYSSGAADSEACLTCGASPDNLDHVLKDYPTGAPYRDSLPENPRDALWTDPVRVVEFLRTCNRVPVALIV
;
A
#
# COMPACT_ATOMS: atom_id res chain seq x y z
N MET A 1 -32.13 11.91 -27.10
CA MET A 1 -31.37 12.40 -25.93
C MET A 1 -31.34 13.92 -26.00
N THR A 2 -32.05 14.62 -25.12
CA THR A 2 -32.05 16.09 -25.04
C THR A 2 -30.92 16.53 -24.10
N LEU A 3 -30.01 17.39 -24.59
CA LEU A 3 -28.91 17.92 -23.79
C LEU A 3 -29.45 18.97 -22.81
N ASN A 4 -29.08 18.90 -21.53
CA ASN A 4 -29.43 19.91 -20.54
C ASN A 4 -28.32 20.98 -20.47
N VAL A 5 -28.56 22.15 -21.05
CA VAL A 5 -27.59 23.26 -21.18
C VAL A 5 -27.06 23.74 -19.82
N GLU A 6 -27.86 23.70 -18.75
CA GLU A 6 -27.46 24.15 -17.41
C GLU A 6 -26.34 23.30 -16.78
N LYS A 7 -26.11 22.09 -17.30
CA LYS A 7 -25.03 21.20 -16.86
C LYS A 7 -23.70 21.45 -17.59
N TYR A 8 -23.67 22.39 -18.54
CA TYR A 8 -22.49 22.71 -19.32
C TYR A 8 -21.97 24.10 -18.94
N GLU A 9 -20.66 24.18 -18.74
CA GLU A 9 -19.96 25.43 -18.46
C GLU A 9 -18.86 25.61 -19.51
N VAL A 10 -18.50 26.85 -19.78
CA VAL A 10 -17.36 27.20 -20.64
C VAL A 10 -16.24 27.82 -19.80
N THR A 11 -15.01 27.45 -20.11
CA THR A 11 -13.81 28.04 -19.53
C THR A 11 -12.72 28.11 -20.59
N HIS A 12 -11.61 28.80 -20.32
CA HIS A 12 -10.46 28.80 -21.19
C HIS A 12 -9.18 28.63 -20.36
N PHE A 13 -8.21 27.89 -20.91
CA PHE A 13 -6.90 27.70 -20.30
C PHE A 13 -5.86 28.46 -21.10
N SER A 14 -5.37 29.56 -20.55
CA SER A 14 -4.43 30.44 -21.23
C SER A 14 -3.48 31.09 -20.26
N LYS A 15 -2.26 31.35 -20.73
CA LYS A 15 -1.28 32.16 -20.00
C LYS A 15 -1.35 33.64 -20.36
N TRP A 16 -2.10 34.00 -21.40
CA TRP A 16 -2.15 35.37 -21.87
C TRP A 16 -2.97 36.24 -20.92
N THR A 17 -2.42 37.36 -20.49
CA THR A 17 -3.07 38.24 -19.50
C THR A 17 -4.31 38.93 -20.09
N LYS A 18 -4.31 39.20 -21.40
CA LYS A 18 -5.45 39.83 -22.09
C LYS A 18 -6.71 38.97 -22.06
N GLU A 19 -6.55 37.65 -22.01
CA GLU A 19 -7.67 36.71 -21.93
C GLU A 19 -8.16 36.51 -20.49
N ALA A 20 -7.39 36.95 -19.47
CA ALA A 20 -7.74 36.73 -18.07
C ALA A 20 -9.09 37.32 -17.67
N THR A 21 -9.50 38.41 -18.30
CA THR A 21 -10.77 39.11 -18.03
C THR A 21 -11.79 38.93 -19.15
N TRP A 22 -11.50 38.08 -20.15
CA TRP A 22 -12.37 37.87 -21.30
C TRP A 22 -13.16 36.56 -21.17
N PRO A 23 -14.47 36.62 -20.86
CA PRO A 23 -15.31 35.43 -20.86
C PRO A 23 -15.67 35.03 -22.31
N PRO A 24 -15.33 33.81 -22.77
CA PRO A 24 -15.74 33.34 -24.08
C PRO A 24 -17.26 33.20 -24.17
N THR A 25 -17.84 33.66 -25.29
CA THR A 25 -19.26 33.44 -25.58
C THR A 25 -19.41 32.21 -26.44
N VAL A 26 -19.87 31.11 -25.84
CA VAL A 26 -20.14 29.83 -26.54
C VAL A 26 -21.62 29.52 -26.42
N LYS A 27 -22.25 29.15 -27.55
CA LYS A 27 -23.67 28.78 -27.61
C LYS A 27 -23.84 27.28 -27.79
N LEU A 28 -24.73 26.67 -27.01
CA LEU A 28 -25.21 25.31 -27.17
C LEU A 28 -26.74 25.36 -27.29
N LEU A 29 -27.30 24.77 -28.35
CA LEU A 29 -28.75 24.83 -28.63
C LEU A 29 -29.31 26.28 -28.59
N SER A 30 -28.56 27.22 -29.17
CA SER A 30 -28.86 28.66 -29.20
C SER A 30 -28.87 29.38 -27.84
N GLN A 31 -28.52 28.70 -26.74
CA GLN A 31 -28.37 29.28 -25.41
C GLN A 31 -26.89 29.51 -25.08
N ASN A 32 -26.56 30.61 -24.39
CA ASN A 32 -25.19 30.89 -23.97
C ASN A 32 -24.81 30.00 -22.78
N LEU A 33 -23.61 29.40 -22.82
CA LEU A 33 -23.04 28.67 -21.69
C LEU A 33 -22.54 29.64 -20.61
N SER A 34 -22.64 29.23 -19.35
CA SER A 34 -22.08 29.99 -18.22
C SER A 34 -20.56 29.91 -18.23
N TYR A 35 -19.89 31.04 -17.97
CA TYR A 35 -18.44 31.06 -17.81
C TYR A 35 -18.03 30.65 -16.39
N ALA A 36 -17.17 29.64 -16.28
CA ALA A 36 -16.59 29.20 -15.02
C ALA A 36 -15.09 29.55 -14.97
N GLU A 37 -14.70 30.45 -14.08
CA GLU A 37 -13.28 30.83 -13.87
C GLU A 37 -12.46 29.66 -13.27
N PHE A 38 -13.09 28.90 -12.37
CA PHE A 38 -12.49 27.76 -11.68
C PHE A 38 -13.34 26.48 -11.87
N PRO A 39 -13.41 25.96 -13.11
CA PRO A 39 -14.24 24.80 -13.41
C PRO A 39 -13.77 23.58 -12.61
N THR A 40 -14.71 22.74 -12.17
CA THR A 40 -14.40 21.51 -11.44
C THR A 40 -14.76 20.31 -12.30
N PHE A 41 -13.77 19.51 -12.68
CA PHE A 41 -13.97 18.27 -13.43
C PHE A 41 -13.49 17.08 -12.61
N LEU A 42 -14.37 16.09 -12.41
CA LEU A 42 -14.13 14.91 -11.57
C LEU A 42 -13.48 15.26 -10.22
N GLY A 43 -13.93 16.35 -9.57
CA GLY A 43 -13.43 16.77 -8.25
C GLY A 43 -12.08 17.51 -8.25
N VAL A 44 -11.44 17.71 -9.41
CA VAL A 44 -10.26 18.56 -9.56
C VAL A 44 -10.68 19.96 -10.02
N THR A 45 -10.26 20.99 -9.28
CA THR A 45 -10.53 22.38 -9.64
C THR A 45 -9.40 22.91 -10.51
N PHE A 46 -9.72 23.40 -11.70
CA PHE A 46 -8.72 23.98 -12.58
C PHE A 46 -8.68 25.50 -12.40
N ASP A 47 -7.54 26.10 -12.68
CA ASP A 47 -7.43 27.55 -12.91
C ASP A 47 -6.92 27.79 -14.33
N ARG A 48 -7.17 29.00 -14.83
CA ARG A 48 -6.81 29.43 -16.18
C ARG A 48 -5.36 29.09 -16.59
N GLN A 49 -4.41 29.12 -15.65
CA GLN A 49 -2.99 28.86 -15.92
C GLN A 49 -2.55 27.43 -15.58
N LEU A 50 -3.46 26.57 -15.13
CA LEU A 50 -3.20 25.20 -14.67
C LEU A 50 -2.15 25.14 -13.55
N THR A 51 -2.17 26.11 -12.63
CA THR A 51 -1.27 26.16 -11.45
C THR A 51 -1.78 25.33 -10.28
N PHE A 52 -3.07 24.98 -10.31
CA PHE A 52 -3.87 24.31 -9.30
C PHE A 52 -3.84 24.99 -7.93
N ARG A 53 -3.55 26.31 -7.88
CA ARG A 53 -3.50 27.06 -6.61
C ARG A 53 -4.84 27.02 -5.88
N GLN A 54 -5.94 27.23 -6.62
CA GLN A 54 -7.29 27.22 -6.05
C GLN A 54 -7.66 25.82 -5.53
N HIS A 55 -7.28 24.77 -6.27
CA HIS A 55 -7.47 23.38 -5.87
C HIS A 55 -6.75 23.04 -4.57
N VAL A 56 -5.47 23.42 -4.44
CA VAL A 56 -4.70 23.25 -3.20
C VAL A 56 -5.37 23.94 -2.02
N GLY A 57 -5.89 25.15 -2.22
CA GLY A 57 -6.65 25.88 -1.20
C GLY A 57 -7.88 25.09 -0.72
N ARG A 58 -8.67 24.55 -1.66
CA ARG A 58 -9.85 23.72 -1.36
C ARG A 58 -9.48 22.43 -0.64
N ILE A 59 -8.44 21.73 -1.09
CA ILE A 59 -7.94 20.52 -0.42
C ILE A 59 -7.49 20.82 1.00
N LYS A 60 -6.70 21.89 1.20
CA LYS A 60 -6.24 22.31 2.53
C LYS A 60 -7.42 22.58 3.47
N GLN A 61 -8.44 23.31 3.02
CA GLN A 61 -9.62 23.58 3.85
C GLN A 61 -10.38 22.30 4.18
N LYS A 62 -10.56 21.41 3.20
CA LYS A 62 -11.20 20.09 3.40
C LYS A 62 -10.42 19.25 4.40
N ALA A 63 -9.10 19.16 4.26
CA ALA A 63 -8.23 18.43 5.16
C ALA A 63 -8.24 19.02 6.58
N ALA A 64 -8.19 20.35 6.73
CA ALA A 64 -8.25 21.02 8.02
C ALA A 64 -9.55 20.70 8.79
N LYS A 65 -10.70 20.69 8.09
CA LYS A 65 -11.98 20.27 8.70
C LYS A 65 -11.92 18.82 9.19
N ARG A 66 -11.35 17.90 8.40
CA ARG A 66 -11.20 16.48 8.79
C ARG A 66 -10.19 16.28 9.92
N ILE A 67 -9.14 17.11 10.00
CA ILE A 67 -8.19 17.11 11.12
C ILE A 67 -8.88 17.53 12.42
N ASN A 68 -9.88 18.42 12.39
CA ASN A 68 -10.64 18.72 13.61
C ASN A 68 -11.37 17.49 14.14
N THR A 69 -11.95 16.66 13.26
CA THR A 69 -12.51 15.36 13.67
C THR A 69 -11.44 14.45 14.27
N LEU A 70 -10.25 14.39 13.69
CA LEU A 70 -9.13 13.64 14.26
C LEU A 70 -8.73 14.15 15.65
N ARG A 71 -8.75 15.48 15.88
CA ARG A 71 -8.46 16.09 17.18
C ARG A 71 -9.49 15.68 18.24
N CYS A 72 -10.76 15.52 17.88
CA CYS A 72 -11.79 15.03 18.78
C CYS A 72 -11.52 13.59 19.24
N LEU A 73 -10.81 12.78 18.46
CA LEU A 73 -10.42 11.42 18.84
C LEU A 73 -9.09 11.37 19.60
N ALA A 74 -8.29 12.43 19.53
CA ALA A 74 -6.90 12.46 19.98
C ALA A 74 -6.71 13.06 21.39
N GLY A 75 -7.69 12.91 22.27
CA GLY A 75 -7.57 13.30 23.68
C GLY A 75 -6.28 12.77 24.32
N LYS A 76 -5.58 13.58 25.13
CA LYS A 76 -4.25 13.21 25.65
C LYS A 76 -4.28 12.07 26.69
N SER A 77 -5.37 11.93 27.44
CA SER A 77 -5.56 10.90 28.48
C SER A 77 -6.61 9.84 28.13
N TRP A 78 -7.65 10.23 27.39
CA TRP A 78 -8.79 9.37 27.03
C TRP A 78 -8.88 9.06 25.53
N GLY A 79 -8.00 9.66 24.72
CA GLY A 79 -8.06 9.54 23.27
C GLY A 79 -7.51 8.23 22.74
N SER A 80 -7.83 7.96 21.48
CA SER A 80 -7.43 6.74 20.77
C SER A 80 -5.90 6.59 20.68
N GLU A 81 -5.47 5.35 20.49
CA GLU A 81 -4.08 5.02 20.25
C GLU A 81 -3.54 5.68 18.98
N LYS A 82 -2.23 5.90 18.98
CA LYS A 82 -1.51 6.53 17.87
C LYS A 82 -1.75 5.80 16.54
N GLU A 83 -1.78 4.47 16.57
CA GLU A 83 -1.97 3.61 15.40
C GLU A 83 -3.36 3.79 14.79
N ASP A 84 -4.39 3.90 15.63
CA ASP A 84 -5.77 4.10 15.20
C ASP A 84 -5.96 5.51 14.63
N LEU A 85 -5.42 6.54 15.30
CA LEU A 85 -5.42 7.91 14.79
C LEU A 85 -4.70 8.01 13.45
N ARG A 86 -3.57 7.30 13.32
CA ARG A 86 -2.85 7.18 12.06
C ARG A 86 -3.72 6.53 11.00
N LEU A 87 -4.37 5.41 11.30
CA LEU A 87 -5.27 4.71 10.37
C LEU A 87 -6.36 5.65 9.87
N VAL A 88 -7.04 6.38 10.77
CA VAL A 88 -8.05 7.40 10.43
C VAL A 88 -7.45 8.48 9.52
N TYR A 89 -6.24 8.96 9.80
CA TYR A 89 -5.56 9.90 8.91
C TYR A 89 -5.36 9.31 7.51
N LEU A 90 -4.82 8.09 7.39
CA LEU A 90 -4.54 7.49 6.08
C LEU A 90 -5.81 7.25 5.25
N THR A 91 -6.89 6.77 5.89
CA THR A 91 -8.12 6.38 5.20
C THR A 91 -9.06 7.54 4.94
N TYR A 92 -9.12 8.53 5.84
CA TYR A 92 -10.08 9.64 5.75
C TYR A 92 -9.43 10.96 5.34
N ILE A 93 -8.24 11.31 5.82
CA ILE A 93 -7.65 12.64 5.55
C ILE A 93 -6.75 12.57 4.32
N ARG A 94 -5.75 11.68 4.35
CA ARG A 94 -4.76 11.52 3.29
C ARG A 94 -5.41 11.14 1.97
N SER A 95 -6.40 10.25 1.97
CA SER A 95 -7.15 9.86 0.77
C SER A 95 -7.79 11.04 0.03
N ALA A 96 -8.24 12.08 0.75
CA ALA A 96 -8.77 13.29 0.14
C ALA A 96 -7.68 14.25 -0.35
N ILE A 97 -6.52 14.28 0.29
CA ILE A 97 -5.37 15.04 -0.20
C ILE A 97 -4.83 14.37 -1.47
N SER A 98 -4.68 13.05 -1.47
CA SER A 98 -4.07 12.25 -2.54
C SER A 98 -4.94 11.98 -3.76
N TYR A 99 -6.18 12.44 -3.73
CA TYR A 99 -7.11 12.23 -4.83
C TYR A 99 -6.59 12.88 -6.12
N ALA A 100 -6.48 12.07 -7.18
CA ALA A 100 -6.00 12.47 -8.51
C ALA A 100 -4.63 13.16 -8.52
N TYR A 101 -3.69 12.79 -7.63
CA TYR A 101 -2.36 13.41 -7.54
C TYR A 101 -1.64 13.55 -8.89
N ASN A 102 -1.63 12.49 -9.69
CA ASN A 102 -1.01 12.48 -11.01
C ASN A 102 -1.63 13.47 -12.01
N ALA A 103 -2.84 14.01 -11.74
CA ALA A 103 -3.52 14.96 -12.60
C ALA A 103 -3.24 16.44 -12.26
N TRP A 104 -2.74 16.76 -11.07
CA TRP A 104 -2.54 18.17 -10.65
C TRP A 104 -1.28 18.45 -9.83
N TYR A 105 -0.82 17.54 -8.96
CA TYR A 105 0.31 17.80 -8.05
C TYR A 105 1.64 18.17 -8.76
N PRO A 106 2.00 17.54 -9.91
CA PRO A 106 3.23 17.84 -10.65
C PRO A 106 3.34 19.29 -11.13
N TRP A 107 2.19 19.95 -11.38
CA TRP A 107 2.12 21.33 -11.85
C TRP A 107 2.07 22.36 -10.72
N VAL A 108 1.87 21.92 -9.47
CA VAL A 108 1.83 22.82 -8.31
C VAL A 108 3.24 23.28 -7.94
N SER A 109 3.40 24.59 -7.70
CA SER A 109 4.64 25.19 -7.18
C SER A 109 5.08 24.62 -5.82
N LYS A 110 6.38 24.61 -5.52
CA LYS A 110 6.93 24.15 -4.22
C LYS A 110 6.24 24.81 -3.00
N GLU A 111 5.99 26.13 -3.05
CA GLU A 111 5.32 26.85 -1.97
C GLU A 111 3.89 26.35 -1.70
N ASN A 112 3.11 26.10 -2.76
CA ASN A 112 1.76 25.55 -2.60
C ASN A 112 1.77 24.07 -2.16
N ARG A 113 2.76 23.28 -2.56
CA ARG A 113 2.95 21.91 -2.01
C ARG A 113 3.25 21.96 -0.51
N GLU A 114 4.09 22.90 -0.08
CA GLU A 114 4.43 23.10 1.32
C GLU A 114 3.20 23.42 2.19
N LYS A 115 2.20 24.12 1.64
CA LYS A 115 0.92 24.35 2.35
C LYS A 115 0.19 23.04 2.69
N LEU A 116 0.30 22.02 1.84
CA LEU A 116 -0.26 20.69 2.10
C LEU A 116 0.62 19.92 3.10
N GLU A 117 1.94 20.02 2.99
CA GLU A 117 2.88 19.38 3.94
C GLU A 117 2.70 19.93 5.37
N VAL A 118 2.51 21.24 5.52
CA VAL A 118 2.15 21.85 6.81
C VAL A 118 0.85 21.25 7.37
N THR A 119 -0.14 21.04 6.51
CA THR A 119 -1.43 20.42 6.90
C THR A 119 -1.23 18.97 7.35
N GLN A 120 -0.36 18.20 6.68
CA GLN A 120 0.03 16.86 7.11
C GLN A 120 0.75 16.89 8.47
N ARG A 121 1.65 17.86 8.70
CA ARG A 121 2.34 18.01 10.00
C ARG A 121 1.37 18.32 11.13
N ASP A 122 0.31 19.08 10.88
CA ASP A 122 -0.72 19.35 11.89
C ASP A 122 -1.51 18.08 12.27
N ALA A 123 -1.79 17.21 11.29
CA ALA A 123 -2.33 15.88 11.55
C ALA A 123 -1.33 15.01 12.33
N ALA A 124 -0.05 15.00 11.92
CA ALA A 124 1.01 14.25 12.58
C ALA A 124 1.17 14.63 14.06
N ARG A 125 1.14 15.93 14.39
CA ARG A 125 1.14 16.41 15.79
C ARG A 125 -0.06 15.93 16.58
N THR A 126 -1.23 15.84 15.94
CA THR A 126 -2.44 15.32 16.57
C THR A 126 -2.29 13.81 16.86
N ILE A 127 -1.74 13.06 15.91
CA ILE A 127 -1.47 11.62 16.04
C ILE A 127 -0.45 11.34 17.15
N THR A 128 0.67 12.07 17.19
CA THR A 128 1.76 11.79 18.13
C THR A 128 1.57 12.48 19.48
N GLY A 129 0.91 13.65 19.50
CA GLY A 129 0.88 14.56 20.65
C GLY A 129 2.12 15.44 20.75
N CYS A 130 3.00 15.45 19.73
CA CYS A 130 4.19 16.29 19.71
C CYS A 130 3.87 17.79 19.65
N THR A 131 4.80 18.61 20.11
CA THR A 131 4.65 20.05 20.23
C THR A 131 4.85 20.77 18.89
N LYS A 132 4.55 22.07 18.84
CA LYS A 132 4.64 22.87 17.59
C LYS A 132 6.08 22.95 17.05
N ASN A 133 7.06 23.04 17.96
CA ASN A 133 8.48 23.26 17.67
C ASN A 133 9.26 21.96 17.38
N THR A 134 8.57 20.81 17.33
CA THR A 134 9.16 19.54 16.95
C THR A 134 9.69 19.56 15.52
N ASN A 135 10.85 18.94 15.30
CA ASN A 135 11.43 18.82 13.96
C ASN A 135 10.47 18.10 13.00
N SER A 136 10.20 18.71 11.83
CA SER A 136 9.24 18.19 10.86
C SER A 136 9.55 16.78 10.37
N LYS A 137 10.83 16.43 10.16
CA LYS A 137 11.23 15.09 9.68
C LYS A 137 10.99 14.04 10.77
N LEU A 138 11.43 14.32 11.99
CA LEU A 138 11.23 13.41 13.14
C LEU A 138 9.74 13.24 13.46
N LEU A 139 8.95 14.31 13.37
CA LEU A 139 7.51 14.26 13.59
C LEU A 139 6.78 13.35 12.60
N ILE A 140 7.10 13.48 11.30
CA ILE A 140 6.51 12.65 10.25
C ILE A 140 6.92 11.19 10.44
N ASN A 141 8.18 10.95 10.81
CA ASN A 141 8.68 9.61 11.11
C ASN A 141 7.99 8.99 12.33
N GLU A 142 7.95 9.71 13.44
CA GLU A 142 7.27 9.28 14.67
C GLU A 142 5.80 8.99 14.40
N ALA A 143 5.11 9.81 13.59
CA ALA A 143 3.71 9.56 13.20
C ALA A 143 3.53 8.38 12.24
N GLY A 144 4.62 7.76 11.75
CA GLY A 144 4.59 6.71 10.74
C GLY A 144 4.03 7.17 9.39
N LEU A 145 4.20 8.46 9.06
CA LEU A 145 3.70 9.05 7.82
C LEU A 145 4.82 9.21 6.79
N VAL A 146 4.43 9.25 5.52
CA VAL A 146 5.33 9.51 4.40
C VAL A 146 5.08 10.94 3.90
N PRO A 147 6.12 11.71 3.52
CA PRO A 147 5.93 13.04 2.94
C PRO A 147 4.99 12.98 1.72
N LEU A 148 4.14 13.99 1.55
CA LEU A 148 3.13 14.00 0.49
C LEU A 148 3.76 14.02 -0.90
N TYR A 149 4.91 14.68 -1.06
CA TYR A 149 5.62 14.69 -2.35
C TYR A 149 6.07 13.28 -2.77
N ILE A 150 6.54 12.45 -1.84
CA ILE A 150 6.93 11.06 -2.13
C ILE A 150 5.71 10.22 -2.54
N GLU A 151 4.58 10.38 -1.85
CA GLU A 151 3.35 9.66 -2.24
C GLU A 151 2.85 10.14 -3.62
N SER A 152 3.07 11.41 -3.98
CA SER A 152 2.83 11.89 -5.35
C SER A 152 3.76 11.23 -6.36
N ASP A 153 5.05 11.09 -6.06
CA ASP A 153 6.01 10.46 -6.97
C ASP A 153 5.65 8.99 -7.23
N ILE A 154 5.27 8.24 -6.18
CA ILE A 154 4.76 6.86 -6.30
C ILE A 154 3.48 6.82 -7.14
N ALA A 155 2.56 7.77 -6.96
CA ALA A 155 1.32 7.85 -7.73
C ALA A 155 1.58 8.14 -9.22
N GLN A 156 2.56 8.99 -9.52
CA GLN A 156 2.97 9.32 -10.89
C GLN A 156 3.63 8.12 -11.58
N ALA A 157 4.57 7.44 -10.91
CA ALA A 157 5.20 6.22 -11.40
C ALA A 157 4.16 5.13 -11.68
N THR A 158 3.22 4.93 -10.74
CA THR A 158 2.10 3.99 -10.92
C THR A 158 1.22 4.34 -12.12
N ALA A 159 0.89 5.62 -12.32
CA ALA A 159 0.05 6.06 -13.44
C ALA A 159 0.77 5.91 -14.79
N TYR A 160 2.06 6.23 -14.83
CA TYR A 160 2.91 6.04 -16.01
C TYR A 160 3.03 4.56 -16.38
N GLU A 161 3.37 3.71 -15.42
CA GLU A 161 3.43 2.27 -15.64
C GLU A 161 2.10 1.68 -16.09
N ARG A 162 0.97 2.18 -15.57
CA ARG A 162 -0.36 1.79 -16.05
C ARG A 162 -0.56 2.11 -17.53
N CYS A 163 -0.18 3.31 -17.95
CA CYS A 163 -0.36 3.75 -19.33
C CYS A 163 0.46 2.91 -20.31
N LEU A 164 1.71 2.56 -19.95
CA LEU A 164 2.58 1.70 -20.78
C LEU A 164 2.03 0.28 -20.97
N ARG A 165 1.14 -0.18 -20.09
CA ARG A 165 0.55 -1.51 -20.13
C ARG A 165 -0.79 -1.57 -20.86
N LEU A 166 -1.36 -0.44 -21.24
CA LEU A 166 -2.59 -0.42 -22.03
C LEU A 166 -2.31 -0.95 -23.45
N PRO A 167 -3.36 -1.32 -24.21
CA PRO A 167 -3.23 -1.65 -25.63
C PRO A 167 -2.47 -0.56 -26.42
N CYS A 168 -1.75 -0.95 -27.46
CA CYS A 168 -0.88 -0.05 -28.23
C CYS A 168 -1.64 1.08 -28.96
N ASP A 169 -2.93 0.89 -29.21
CA ASP A 169 -3.86 1.84 -29.80
C ASP A 169 -4.58 2.72 -28.75
N ASP A 170 -4.33 2.51 -27.46
CA ASP A 170 -4.92 3.33 -26.40
C ASP A 170 -4.28 4.74 -26.38
N PRO A 171 -5.08 5.82 -26.45
CA PRO A 171 -4.58 7.19 -26.45
C PRO A 171 -3.73 7.53 -25.22
N LEU A 172 -3.96 6.90 -24.06
CA LEU A 172 -3.16 7.13 -22.86
C LEU A 172 -1.78 6.50 -22.97
N ARG A 173 -1.65 5.35 -23.64
CA ARG A 173 -0.35 4.74 -23.94
C ARG A 173 0.42 5.58 -24.93
N GLU A 174 -0.22 6.00 -26.02
CA GLU A 174 0.35 6.92 -26.99
C GLU A 174 0.89 8.19 -26.31
N ILE A 175 0.11 8.75 -25.38
CA ILE A 175 0.52 9.87 -24.53
C ILE A 175 1.75 9.51 -23.69
N ALA A 176 1.82 8.35 -23.05
CA ALA A 176 2.95 7.99 -22.21
C ALA A 176 4.25 7.78 -23.00
N GLU A 177 4.17 7.12 -24.16
CA GLU A 177 5.31 6.78 -25.01
C GLU A 177 5.83 7.98 -25.80
N ASN A 178 4.93 8.86 -26.27
CA ASN A 178 5.35 9.97 -27.14
C ASN A 178 6.00 11.13 -26.37
N PRO A 179 7.22 11.54 -26.75
CA PRO A 179 7.89 12.68 -26.14
C PRO A 179 7.17 13.97 -26.53
N VAL A 180 6.65 14.70 -25.54
CA VAL A 180 6.03 16.01 -25.78
C VAL A 180 7.08 17.11 -25.66
N ARG A 181 7.16 17.97 -26.70
CA ARG A 181 8.02 19.15 -26.67
C ARG A 181 7.63 20.06 -25.51
N ARG A 182 8.54 20.21 -24.55
CA ARG A 182 8.33 21.05 -23.38
C ARG A 182 8.46 22.53 -23.74
N ARG A 183 7.32 23.23 -23.83
CA ARG A 183 7.31 24.69 -24.01
C ARG A 183 7.69 25.44 -22.72
N LEU A 184 7.50 24.83 -21.54
CA LEU A 184 7.69 25.47 -20.22
C LEU A 184 8.59 24.64 -19.30
N LYS A 185 9.87 25.03 -19.21
CA LYS A 185 10.91 24.34 -18.42
C LYS A 185 10.74 24.42 -16.90
N SER A 186 9.78 25.20 -16.39
CA SER A 186 9.56 25.39 -14.95
C SER A 186 8.52 24.45 -14.33
N LEU A 187 7.70 23.77 -15.14
CA LEU A 187 6.64 22.86 -14.66
C LEU A 187 7.04 21.42 -14.91
N GLY A 188 7.16 20.61 -13.85
CA GLY A 188 7.35 19.17 -14.00
C GLY A 188 6.08 18.52 -14.53
N THR A 189 6.23 17.43 -15.29
CA THR A 189 5.08 16.66 -15.78
C THR A 189 5.02 15.30 -15.10
N TRP A 190 3.81 14.76 -14.92
CA TRP A 190 3.62 13.42 -14.39
C TRP A 190 4.36 12.34 -15.21
N ARG A 191 4.56 12.58 -16.51
CA ARG A 191 5.29 11.68 -17.40
C ARG A 191 6.77 11.66 -17.07
N GLU A 192 7.41 12.83 -16.96
CA GLU A 192 8.85 12.91 -16.64
C GLU A 192 9.14 12.29 -15.27
N THR A 193 8.38 12.68 -14.24
CA THR A 193 8.56 12.13 -12.90
C THR A 193 8.23 10.64 -12.86
N GLY A 194 7.14 10.22 -13.50
CA GLY A 194 6.76 8.81 -13.57
C GLY A 194 7.79 7.96 -14.33
N LYS A 195 8.30 8.47 -15.45
CA LYS A 195 9.33 7.85 -16.28
C LYS A 195 10.63 7.69 -15.51
N SER A 196 11.17 8.76 -14.92
CA SER A 196 12.39 8.68 -14.11
C SER A 196 12.29 7.71 -12.95
N SER A 197 11.10 7.57 -12.34
CA SER A 197 10.89 6.64 -11.23
C SER A 197 10.62 5.20 -11.67
N ALA A 198 10.25 4.98 -12.93
CA ALA A 198 9.94 3.65 -13.47
C ALA A 198 11.12 3.02 -14.23
N GLU A 199 11.89 3.84 -14.96
CA GLU A 199 13.10 3.43 -15.70
C GLU A 199 14.12 2.78 -14.76
N ASP A 200 14.38 3.39 -13.60
CA ASP A 200 15.37 2.90 -12.63
C ASP A 200 15.06 1.52 -12.02
N SER A 201 13.87 0.93 -12.23
CA SER A 201 13.49 -0.28 -11.47
C SER A 201 12.80 -1.40 -12.26
N VAL A 202 12.18 -1.15 -13.42
CA VAL A 202 11.40 -2.17 -14.16
C VAL A 202 11.70 -2.16 -15.67
N GLU A 203 12.66 -1.35 -16.15
CA GLU A 203 12.91 -1.18 -17.58
C GLU A 203 13.33 -2.46 -18.30
N ASP A 204 14.15 -3.30 -17.65
CA ASP A 204 14.70 -4.53 -18.23
C ASP A 204 13.72 -5.72 -18.25
N LEU A 205 12.52 -5.57 -17.69
CA LEU A 205 11.54 -6.66 -17.60
C LEU A 205 10.39 -6.47 -18.60
N PRO A 206 9.96 -7.54 -19.30
CA PRO A 206 8.76 -7.48 -20.13
C PRO A 206 7.54 -7.06 -19.29
N ARG A 207 6.71 -6.17 -19.83
CA ARG A 207 5.50 -5.69 -19.13
C ARG A 207 4.29 -6.50 -19.55
N GLU A 208 3.61 -7.11 -18.58
CA GLU A 208 2.30 -7.71 -18.83
C GLU A 208 1.27 -6.62 -19.19
N CYS A 209 0.52 -6.85 -20.26
CA CYS A 209 -0.53 -5.95 -20.71
C CYS A 209 -1.73 -5.96 -19.75
N LEU A 210 -2.31 -4.80 -19.55
CA LEU A 210 -3.62 -4.63 -18.94
C LEU A 210 -4.69 -4.78 -20.02
N ILE A 211 -5.78 -5.45 -19.66
CA ILE A 211 -6.90 -5.71 -20.55
C ILE A 211 -8.12 -4.94 -20.02
N PRO A 212 -8.45 -3.76 -20.59
CA PRO A 212 -9.59 -2.96 -20.12
C PRO A 212 -10.95 -3.63 -20.37
N VAL A 213 -11.02 -4.48 -21.40
CA VAL A 213 -12.23 -5.19 -21.82
C VAL A 213 -11.87 -6.68 -21.95
N PRO A 214 -12.36 -7.54 -21.05
CA PRO A 214 -12.11 -8.99 -21.11
C PRO A 214 -12.67 -9.63 -22.38
N ASP A 215 -12.02 -10.71 -22.83
CA ASP A 215 -12.39 -11.42 -24.07
C ASP A 215 -13.61 -12.32 -23.89
N ILE A 216 -13.74 -12.92 -22.71
CA ILE A 216 -14.81 -13.86 -22.39
C ILE A 216 -15.92 -13.08 -21.65
N PRO A 217 -17.09 -12.87 -22.28
CA PRO A 217 -18.20 -12.24 -21.59
C PRO A 217 -18.81 -13.20 -20.54
N PRO A 218 -19.47 -12.67 -19.49
CA PRO A 218 -19.98 -13.49 -18.39
C PRO A 218 -20.92 -14.63 -18.82
N TRP A 219 -21.72 -14.42 -19.87
CA TRP A 219 -22.69 -15.40 -20.37
C TRP A 219 -22.08 -16.53 -21.22
N MET A 220 -20.77 -16.48 -21.48
CA MET A 220 -20.06 -17.54 -22.22
C MET A 220 -19.37 -18.55 -21.31
N ILE A 221 -19.43 -18.38 -19.99
CA ILE A 221 -18.86 -19.33 -19.04
C ILE A 221 -19.62 -20.66 -19.18
N PRO A 222 -18.96 -21.79 -19.49
CA PRO A 222 -19.65 -23.06 -19.69
C PRO A 222 -20.27 -23.59 -18.40
N ASP A 223 -21.47 -24.19 -18.48
CA ASP A 223 -22.12 -24.87 -17.33
C ASP A 223 -21.29 -26.05 -16.79
N THR A 224 -20.34 -26.55 -17.58
CA THR A 224 -19.41 -27.61 -17.20
C THR A 224 -18.23 -27.11 -16.36
N PHE A 225 -18.06 -25.79 -16.23
CA PHE A 225 -17.07 -25.19 -15.35
C PHE A 225 -17.67 -24.90 -13.98
N SER A 226 -16.92 -25.23 -12.92
CA SER A 226 -17.27 -24.85 -11.55
C SER A 226 -16.02 -24.64 -10.71
N CYS A 227 -16.12 -23.78 -9.70
CA CYS A 227 -15.07 -23.60 -8.72
C CYS A 227 -15.64 -23.46 -7.30
N SER A 228 -14.88 -23.90 -6.29
CA SER A 228 -15.34 -23.90 -4.90
C SER A 228 -14.21 -23.55 -3.92
N PRO A 229 -14.33 -22.46 -3.13
CA PRO A 229 -13.31 -22.01 -2.20
C PRO A 229 -13.45 -22.64 -0.80
N SER A 230 -14.29 -23.67 -0.65
CA SER A 230 -14.71 -24.23 0.62
C SER A 230 -14.82 -25.74 0.54
N LEU A 231 -14.37 -26.40 1.59
CA LEU A 231 -14.54 -27.84 1.81
C LEU A 231 -15.95 -28.14 2.33
N MET A 232 -16.36 -29.40 2.25
CA MET A 232 -17.62 -29.86 2.85
C MET A 232 -17.61 -29.75 4.38
N THR A 233 -16.48 -30.09 4.99
CA THR A 233 -16.24 -29.92 6.42
C THR A 233 -15.37 -28.69 6.64
N SER A 234 -15.90 -27.70 7.36
CA SER A 234 -15.19 -26.45 7.62
C SER A 234 -13.99 -26.69 8.53
N VAL A 235 -12.82 -26.21 8.10
CA VAL A 235 -11.56 -26.26 8.85
C VAL A 235 -10.89 -24.88 8.84
N SER A 236 -10.07 -24.64 9.86
CA SER A 236 -9.28 -23.44 10.08
C SER A 236 -7.78 -23.74 9.96
N LYS A 237 -6.97 -22.71 9.75
CA LYS A 237 -5.50 -22.84 9.70
C LYS A 237 -4.89 -23.31 11.02
N THR A 238 -5.61 -23.18 12.14
CA THR A 238 -5.16 -23.58 13.47
C THR A 238 -5.50 -25.03 13.80
N ASP A 239 -6.31 -25.69 12.98
CA ASP A 239 -6.68 -27.09 13.22
C ASP A 239 -5.50 -28.04 12.90
N PRO A 240 -5.45 -29.23 13.52
CA PRO A 240 -4.41 -30.22 13.25
C PRO A 240 -4.36 -30.61 11.76
N PRO A 241 -3.16 -30.83 11.18
CA PRO A 241 -2.99 -31.25 9.79
C PRO A 241 -3.82 -32.48 9.42
N GLU A 242 -3.97 -33.43 10.34
CA GLU A 242 -4.73 -34.67 10.14
C GLU A 242 -6.23 -34.39 9.95
N ALA A 243 -6.78 -33.42 10.70
CA ALA A 243 -8.19 -33.02 10.57
C ALA A 243 -8.43 -32.28 9.25
N GLN A 244 -7.49 -31.41 8.86
CA GLN A 244 -7.53 -30.72 7.56
C GLN A 244 -7.48 -31.73 6.40
N LYS A 245 -6.58 -32.71 6.48
CA LYS A 245 -6.45 -33.79 5.49
C LYS A 245 -7.72 -34.63 5.40
N ALA A 246 -8.31 -35.03 6.53
CA ALA A 246 -9.55 -35.79 6.55
C ALA A 246 -10.71 -35.03 5.87
N ALA A 247 -10.81 -33.71 6.07
CA ALA A 247 -11.81 -32.87 5.40
C ALA A 247 -11.59 -32.77 3.88
N VAL A 248 -10.34 -32.75 3.43
CA VAL A 248 -10.00 -32.86 1.99
C VAL A 248 -10.44 -34.21 1.45
N GLU A 249 -10.03 -35.31 2.08
CA GLU A 249 -10.37 -36.67 1.64
C GLU A 249 -11.88 -36.91 1.61
N GLU A 250 -12.63 -36.36 2.57
CA GLU A 250 -14.09 -36.35 2.57
C GLU A 250 -14.64 -35.61 1.34
N THR A 251 -14.20 -34.37 1.13
CA THR A 251 -14.65 -33.55 -0.01
C THR A 251 -14.35 -34.22 -1.35
N MET A 252 -13.17 -34.82 -1.49
CA MET A 252 -12.75 -35.57 -2.68
C MET A 252 -13.62 -36.79 -2.98
N LYS A 253 -14.22 -37.44 -1.96
CA LYS A 253 -15.17 -38.57 -2.16
C LYS A 253 -16.48 -38.12 -2.80
N TYR A 254 -16.89 -36.87 -2.57
CA TYR A 254 -18.12 -36.31 -3.13
C TYR A 254 -17.92 -35.72 -4.52
N LEU A 255 -16.69 -35.32 -4.87
CA LEU A 255 -16.35 -34.90 -6.22
C LEU A 255 -16.40 -36.10 -7.17
N ALA A 256 -16.87 -35.87 -8.40
CA ALA A 256 -16.90 -36.90 -9.42
C ALA A 256 -15.47 -37.41 -9.68
N LYS A 257 -15.29 -38.74 -9.75
CA LYS A 257 -13.98 -39.35 -9.98
C LYS A 257 -13.31 -38.73 -11.23
N PRO A 258 -12.19 -37.99 -11.07
CA PRO A 258 -11.58 -37.30 -12.18
C PRO A 258 -10.82 -38.27 -13.08
N ASP A 259 -10.80 -37.97 -14.38
CA ASP A 259 -9.93 -38.64 -15.34
C ASP A 259 -8.48 -38.12 -15.24
N ILE A 260 -8.32 -36.87 -14.78
CA ILE A 260 -7.03 -36.24 -14.49
C ILE A 260 -7.20 -35.37 -13.25
N GLU A 261 -6.31 -35.57 -12.28
CA GLU A 261 -6.20 -34.77 -11.07
C GLU A 261 -4.92 -33.92 -11.16
N ILE A 262 -5.05 -32.60 -11.01
CA ILE A 262 -3.93 -31.65 -11.10
C ILE A 262 -3.85 -30.88 -9.78
N TYR A 263 -2.66 -30.80 -9.20
CA TYR A 263 -2.36 -29.92 -8.09
C TYR A 263 -1.47 -28.80 -8.59
N ILE A 264 -1.77 -27.58 -8.18
CA ILE A 264 -0.98 -26.40 -8.47
C ILE A 264 -0.61 -25.68 -7.17
N ASP A 265 0.58 -25.10 -7.15
CA ASP A 265 1.08 -24.30 -6.05
C ASP A 265 2.01 -23.20 -6.56
N GLY A 266 2.34 -22.24 -5.70
CA GLY A 266 3.08 -21.04 -6.02
C GLY A 266 3.85 -20.50 -4.84
N SER A 267 5.14 -20.25 -5.06
CA SER A 267 6.07 -19.80 -4.04
C SER A 267 6.79 -18.52 -4.47
N ALA A 268 7.08 -17.63 -3.53
CA ALA A 268 7.87 -16.42 -3.77
C ALA A 268 8.95 -16.25 -2.70
N MET A 269 10.21 -16.10 -3.13
CA MET A 269 11.35 -15.86 -2.27
C MET A 269 11.23 -14.49 -1.59
N ASP A 270 11.46 -14.43 -0.28
CA ASP A 270 11.20 -13.24 0.55
C ASP A 270 9.78 -12.63 0.36
N GLY A 271 8.84 -13.46 -0.11
CA GLY A 271 7.46 -13.10 -0.41
C GLY A 271 7.24 -12.25 -1.66
N THR A 272 8.29 -11.76 -2.35
CA THR A 272 8.10 -10.93 -3.56
C THR A 272 9.08 -11.12 -4.69
N ASP A 273 10.16 -11.85 -4.48
CA ASP A 273 11.23 -12.00 -5.46
C ASP A 273 11.34 -13.47 -5.90
N TYR A 274 11.91 -13.72 -7.08
CA TYR A 274 12.12 -15.06 -7.67
C TYR A 274 10.93 -16.00 -7.45
N VAL A 275 9.90 -15.79 -8.26
CA VAL A 275 8.62 -16.41 -8.09
C VAL A 275 8.55 -17.67 -8.93
N GLY A 276 8.04 -18.76 -8.36
CA GLY A 276 7.99 -20.07 -9.00
C GLY A 276 6.64 -20.73 -8.78
N GLY A 277 6.14 -21.40 -9.82
CA GLY A 277 4.91 -22.19 -9.74
C GLY A 277 5.20 -23.67 -9.94
N GLY A 278 4.39 -24.53 -9.34
CA GLY A 278 4.51 -25.97 -9.42
C GLY A 278 3.23 -26.63 -9.88
N ILE A 279 3.33 -27.69 -10.67
CA ILE A 279 2.19 -28.43 -11.22
C ILE A 279 2.47 -29.93 -11.06
N SER A 280 1.65 -30.65 -10.30
CA SER A 280 1.66 -32.11 -10.19
C SER A 280 0.40 -32.68 -10.85
N ILE A 281 0.57 -33.59 -11.80
CA ILE A 281 -0.52 -34.18 -12.59
C ILE A 281 -0.56 -35.68 -12.29
N ARG A 282 -1.76 -36.19 -12.03
CA ARG A 282 -2.00 -37.60 -11.69
C ARG A 282 -3.10 -38.21 -12.53
N TYR A 283 -2.82 -39.41 -13.00
CA TYR A 283 -3.74 -40.20 -13.79
C TYR A 283 -4.28 -41.41 -12.99
N PRO A 284 -5.48 -41.91 -13.32
CA PRO A 284 -6.08 -43.08 -12.66
C PRO A 284 -5.26 -44.36 -12.77
N ASN A 285 -4.41 -44.49 -13.78
CA ASN A 285 -3.50 -45.62 -13.98
C ASN A 285 -2.25 -45.56 -13.08
N GLY A 286 -2.09 -44.51 -12.28
CA GLY A 286 -0.94 -44.29 -11.40
C GLY A 286 0.23 -43.54 -12.03
N GLU A 287 0.15 -43.21 -13.33
CA GLU A 287 1.15 -42.36 -13.99
C GLU A 287 1.12 -40.94 -13.42
N LYS A 288 2.29 -40.29 -13.44
CA LYS A 288 2.48 -38.94 -12.93
C LYS A 288 3.30 -38.11 -13.92
N GLU A 289 2.90 -36.86 -14.09
CA GLU A 289 3.68 -35.84 -14.78
C GLU A 289 3.83 -34.64 -13.84
N SER A 290 4.93 -33.90 -13.97
CA SER A 290 5.16 -32.71 -13.15
C SER A 290 5.89 -31.63 -13.93
N MET A 291 5.63 -30.39 -13.56
CA MET A 291 6.25 -29.22 -14.16
C MET A 291 6.57 -28.18 -13.08
N SER A 292 7.71 -27.52 -13.24
CA SER A 292 8.10 -26.33 -12.48
C SER A 292 8.15 -25.16 -13.45
N ILE A 293 7.63 -24.01 -13.04
CA ILE A 293 7.54 -22.81 -13.88
C ILE A 293 8.26 -21.64 -13.23
N ALA A 294 8.97 -20.86 -14.05
CA ALA A 294 9.40 -19.52 -13.69
C ALA A 294 8.17 -18.60 -13.76
N ALA A 295 7.91 -17.87 -12.68
CA ALA A 295 6.77 -16.96 -12.55
C ALA A 295 7.18 -15.48 -12.37
N GLY A 296 8.47 -15.19 -12.58
CA GLY A 296 9.02 -13.86 -12.73
C GLY A 296 9.94 -13.47 -11.58
N ARG A 297 10.86 -12.55 -11.88
CA ARG A 297 11.81 -12.03 -10.90
C ARG A 297 11.13 -11.32 -9.73
N HIS A 298 10.00 -10.66 -10.00
CA HIS A 298 9.18 -10.00 -9.00
C HIS A 298 7.73 -10.43 -9.17
N GLY A 299 7.08 -10.80 -8.08
CA GLY A 299 5.74 -11.38 -8.10
C GLY A 299 5.19 -11.59 -6.70
N SER A 300 4.13 -12.38 -6.60
CA SER A 300 3.64 -12.92 -5.31
C SER A 300 3.35 -14.40 -5.50
N SER A 301 3.26 -15.17 -4.40
CA SER A 301 2.84 -16.57 -4.45
C SER A 301 1.49 -16.73 -5.19
N PHE A 302 0.55 -15.83 -4.92
CA PHE A 302 -0.74 -15.75 -5.64
C PHE A 302 -0.57 -15.64 -7.17
N ARG A 303 0.36 -14.80 -7.64
CA ARG A 303 0.64 -14.71 -9.09
C ARG A 303 1.23 -16.02 -9.60
N ALA A 304 2.14 -16.62 -8.84
CA ALA A 304 2.77 -17.88 -9.20
C ALA A 304 1.73 -19.00 -9.37
N GLU A 305 0.77 -19.09 -8.45
CA GLU A 305 -0.35 -20.03 -8.54
C GLU A 305 -1.25 -19.75 -9.75
N ALA A 306 -1.54 -18.48 -10.05
CA ALA A 306 -2.31 -18.11 -11.24
C ALA A 306 -1.57 -18.50 -12.55
N MET A 307 -0.25 -18.37 -12.58
CA MET A 307 0.57 -18.82 -13.70
C MET A 307 0.64 -20.36 -13.78
N ALA A 308 0.70 -21.06 -12.65
CA ALA A 308 0.66 -22.51 -12.58
C ALA A 308 -0.68 -23.04 -13.11
N LEU A 309 -1.80 -22.41 -12.70
CA LEU A 309 -3.13 -22.71 -13.25
C LEU A 309 -3.18 -22.50 -14.77
N THR A 310 -2.74 -21.34 -15.25
CA THR A 310 -2.76 -21.03 -16.68
C THR A 310 -1.91 -22.02 -17.47
N THR A 311 -0.74 -22.39 -16.96
CA THR A 311 0.15 -23.37 -17.60
C THR A 311 -0.44 -24.78 -17.57
N ALA A 312 -1.06 -25.20 -16.47
CA ALA A 312 -1.78 -26.47 -16.39
C ALA A 312 -2.92 -26.53 -17.41
N LEU A 313 -3.65 -25.42 -17.59
CA LEU A 313 -4.72 -25.34 -18.59
C LEU A 313 -4.19 -25.32 -20.04
N ARG A 314 -3.04 -24.68 -20.31
CA ARG A 314 -2.36 -24.78 -21.63
C ARG A 314 -1.98 -26.23 -21.92
N TRP A 315 -1.36 -26.90 -20.95
CA TRP A 315 -1.02 -28.32 -21.06
C TRP A 315 -2.25 -29.19 -21.33
N LEU A 316 -3.40 -28.90 -20.69
CA LEU A 316 -4.67 -29.59 -20.93
C LEU A 316 -5.23 -29.35 -22.34
N ASP A 317 -5.12 -28.12 -22.86
CA ASP A 317 -5.64 -27.75 -24.19
C ASP A 317 -4.96 -28.56 -25.31
N GLU A 318 -3.69 -28.93 -25.13
CA GLU A 318 -2.88 -29.68 -26.11
C GLU A 318 -3.08 -31.21 -26.05
N ARG A 319 -3.70 -31.74 -24.98
CA ARG A 319 -3.82 -33.19 -24.72
C ARG A 319 -5.10 -33.81 -25.28
N LYS A 320 -5.25 -35.14 -25.15
CA LYS A 320 -6.45 -35.89 -25.58
C LYS A 320 -7.65 -35.66 -24.63
N LYS A 321 -8.83 -35.99 -25.13
CA LYS A 321 -10.14 -35.80 -24.48
C LYS A 321 -10.20 -36.44 -23.10
N CYS A 322 -10.80 -35.73 -22.15
CA CYS A 322 -11.19 -36.22 -20.82
C CYS A 322 -12.64 -35.77 -20.56
N ARG A 323 -13.36 -36.44 -19.65
CA ARG A 323 -14.73 -36.05 -19.26
C ARG A 323 -14.77 -35.27 -17.96
N ASN A 324 -13.94 -35.64 -16.99
CA ASN A 324 -13.91 -35.02 -15.66
C ASN A 324 -12.48 -34.58 -15.32
N LEU A 325 -12.28 -33.29 -15.08
CA LEU A 325 -11.02 -32.67 -14.69
C LEU A 325 -11.16 -32.03 -13.32
N LEU A 326 -10.18 -32.29 -12.45
CA LEU A 326 -10.10 -31.68 -11.14
C LEU A 326 -8.76 -30.99 -10.98
N ILE A 327 -8.79 -29.68 -10.71
CA ILE A 327 -7.61 -28.87 -10.36
C ILE A 327 -7.73 -28.46 -8.89
N LEU A 328 -6.67 -28.66 -8.13
CA LEU A 328 -6.58 -28.40 -6.70
C LEU A 328 -5.49 -27.35 -6.43
N THR A 329 -5.78 -26.38 -5.58
CA THR A 329 -4.90 -25.25 -5.23
C THR A 329 -5.09 -24.91 -3.75
N ASP A 330 -4.05 -24.47 -3.08
CA ASP A 330 -4.17 -23.96 -1.71
C ASP A 330 -4.34 -22.44 -1.60
N SER A 331 -4.26 -21.68 -2.71
CA SER A 331 -4.82 -20.33 -2.79
C SER A 331 -6.34 -20.31 -2.78
N GLN A 332 -6.90 -20.11 -1.59
CA GLN A 332 -8.30 -19.69 -1.48
C GLN A 332 -8.55 -18.36 -2.21
N ALA A 333 -7.55 -17.48 -2.29
CA ALA A 333 -7.63 -16.20 -3.00
C ALA A 333 -7.79 -16.39 -4.52
N LEU A 334 -7.13 -17.38 -5.11
CA LEU A 334 -7.21 -17.69 -6.55
C LEU A 334 -8.61 -18.21 -6.90
N VAL A 335 -9.13 -19.14 -6.11
CA VAL A 335 -10.49 -19.65 -6.32
C VAL A 335 -11.53 -18.55 -6.16
N ARG A 336 -11.42 -17.68 -5.15
CA ARG A 336 -12.32 -16.51 -5.00
C ARG A 336 -12.20 -15.51 -6.15
N LYS A 337 -11.02 -15.36 -6.74
CA LYS A 337 -10.82 -14.53 -7.94
C LYS A 337 -11.58 -15.12 -9.13
N LEU A 338 -11.57 -16.46 -9.29
CA LEU A 338 -12.33 -17.18 -10.32
C LEU A 338 -13.84 -17.14 -10.09
N GLU A 339 -14.32 -17.25 -8.85
CA GLU A 339 -15.74 -17.02 -8.51
C GLU A 339 -16.20 -15.60 -8.92
N GLY A 340 -15.25 -14.68 -9.03
CA GLY A 340 -15.48 -13.33 -9.49
C GLY A 340 -16.00 -13.24 -10.94
N GLY A 341 -15.80 -14.26 -11.78
CA GLY A 341 -16.18 -14.27 -13.19
C GLY A 341 -15.14 -13.69 -14.14
N ALA A 342 -15.26 -14.03 -15.42
CA ALA A 342 -14.34 -13.63 -16.48
C ALA A 342 -14.32 -12.11 -16.73
N GLU A 343 -15.42 -11.42 -16.45
CA GLU A 343 -15.58 -9.98 -16.64
C GLU A 343 -14.77 -9.11 -15.68
N LYS A 344 -14.21 -9.71 -14.62
CA LYS A 344 -13.33 -9.03 -13.66
C LYS A 344 -11.85 -9.18 -14.00
N SER A 345 -11.53 -9.80 -15.14
CA SER A 345 -10.16 -9.90 -15.64
C SER A 345 -9.63 -8.52 -15.99
N ILE A 346 -8.41 -8.21 -15.54
CA ILE A 346 -7.79 -6.90 -15.79
C ILE A 346 -6.39 -7.02 -16.40
N SER A 347 -5.83 -8.22 -16.47
CA SER A 347 -4.50 -8.51 -17.04
C SER A 347 -4.59 -9.60 -18.10
N GLU A 348 -3.56 -9.68 -18.94
CA GLU A 348 -3.51 -10.69 -20.00
C GLU A 348 -3.46 -12.12 -19.44
N LEU A 349 -2.75 -12.35 -18.33
CA LEU A 349 -2.73 -13.67 -17.66
C LEU A 349 -4.15 -14.09 -17.26
N GLU A 350 -4.89 -13.23 -16.55
CA GLU A 350 -6.26 -13.52 -16.11
C GLU A 350 -7.18 -13.79 -17.32
N ASN A 351 -7.06 -12.96 -18.36
CA ASN A 351 -7.86 -13.09 -19.57
C ASN A 351 -7.57 -14.41 -20.30
N GLU A 352 -6.29 -14.79 -20.40
CA GLU A 352 -5.87 -16.05 -20.99
C GLU A 352 -6.33 -17.25 -20.16
N THR A 353 -6.25 -17.20 -18.83
CA THR A 353 -6.78 -18.25 -17.94
C THR A 353 -8.25 -18.53 -18.29
N TRP A 354 -9.07 -17.48 -18.44
CA TRP A 354 -10.48 -17.64 -18.79
C TRP A 354 -10.71 -18.15 -20.21
N ARG A 355 -9.93 -17.70 -21.19
CA ARG A 355 -9.97 -18.27 -22.56
C ARG A 355 -9.67 -19.77 -22.54
N LEU A 356 -8.71 -20.20 -21.74
CA LEU A 356 -8.34 -21.61 -21.59
C LEU A 356 -9.40 -22.40 -20.83
N ILE A 357 -9.92 -21.89 -19.71
CA ILE A 357 -11.06 -22.50 -19.00
C ILE A 357 -12.22 -22.74 -19.98
N TYR A 358 -12.58 -21.73 -20.76
CA TYR A 358 -13.63 -21.83 -21.76
C TYR A 358 -13.34 -22.90 -22.81
N ARG A 359 -12.12 -22.92 -23.39
CA ARG A 359 -11.72 -23.92 -24.39
C ARG A 359 -11.76 -25.34 -23.83
N VAL A 360 -11.15 -25.55 -22.66
CA VAL A 360 -11.06 -26.85 -21.99
C VAL A 360 -12.45 -27.34 -21.60
N ALA A 361 -13.28 -26.51 -20.97
CA ALA A 361 -14.61 -26.92 -20.51
C ALA A 361 -15.61 -27.12 -21.65
N ARG A 362 -15.50 -26.35 -22.74
CA ARG A 362 -16.38 -26.49 -23.91
C ARG A 362 -16.01 -27.72 -24.77
N ARG A 363 -14.73 -28.10 -24.76
CA ARG A 363 -14.24 -29.27 -25.50
C ARG A 363 -14.93 -30.54 -25.00
N ASP A 364 -15.67 -31.20 -25.89
CA ASP A 364 -16.39 -32.46 -25.63
C ASP A 364 -17.29 -32.46 -24.37
N ASN A 365 -17.72 -31.27 -23.91
CA ASN A 365 -18.49 -31.09 -22.68
C ASN A 365 -17.73 -31.58 -21.42
N THR A 366 -16.42 -31.33 -21.36
CA THR A 366 -15.55 -31.67 -20.23
C THR A 366 -15.97 -30.90 -18.98
N ARG A 367 -16.22 -31.62 -17.88
CA ARG A 367 -16.49 -31.03 -16.56
C ARG A 367 -15.17 -30.63 -15.90
N LEU A 368 -14.93 -29.34 -15.80
CA LEU A 368 -13.76 -28.76 -15.16
C LEU A 368 -14.14 -28.22 -13.79
N HIS A 369 -13.58 -28.81 -12.73
CA HIS A 369 -13.75 -28.35 -11.37
C HIS A 369 -12.42 -27.82 -10.82
N ILE A 370 -12.42 -26.60 -10.29
CA ILE A 370 -11.26 -26.02 -9.58
C ILE A 370 -11.61 -25.87 -8.10
N HIS A 371 -10.88 -26.53 -7.22
CA HIS A 371 -11.23 -26.66 -5.81
C HIS A 371 -10.10 -26.21 -4.89
N TRP A 372 -10.44 -25.47 -3.84
CA TRP A 372 -9.48 -25.05 -2.83
C TRP A 372 -9.23 -26.18 -1.81
N ILE A 373 -7.97 -26.40 -1.44
CA ILE A 373 -7.57 -27.28 -0.34
C ILE A 373 -6.65 -26.56 0.66
N PRO A 374 -6.65 -26.94 1.95
CA PRO A 374 -5.65 -26.44 2.89
C PRO A 374 -4.24 -26.88 2.50
N GLY A 375 -3.31 -25.93 2.50
CA GLY A 375 -1.88 -26.19 2.31
C GLY A 375 -1.25 -26.87 3.54
N HIS A 376 -0.11 -27.53 3.31
CA HIS A 376 0.71 -28.18 4.35
C HIS A 376 -0.02 -29.18 5.28
N CYS A 377 -1.07 -29.83 4.77
CA CYS A 377 -1.81 -30.85 5.53
C CYS A 377 -1.42 -32.30 5.19
N GLY A 378 -0.34 -32.52 4.44
CA GLY A 378 0.12 -33.87 4.07
C GLY A 378 -0.67 -34.51 2.93
N VAL A 379 -1.28 -33.69 2.07
CA VAL A 379 -1.86 -34.12 0.80
C VAL A 379 -0.72 -34.21 -0.21
N HIS A 380 -0.30 -35.44 -0.53
CA HIS A 380 0.88 -35.69 -1.36
C HIS A 380 0.85 -34.95 -2.70
N GLY A 381 -0.32 -34.65 -3.27
CA GLY A 381 -0.47 -33.83 -4.48
C GLY A 381 -0.01 -32.41 -4.31
N ASN A 382 -0.50 -31.77 -3.26
CA ASN A 382 -0.16 -30.41 -2.90
C ASN A 382 1.31 -30.31 -2.48
N ASP A 383 1.80 -31.24 -1.66
CA ASP A 383 3.18 -31.23 -1.19
C ASP A 383 4.18 -31.36 -2.36
N GLU A 384 3.81 -32.12 -3.40
CA GLU A 384 4.61 -32.24 -4.62
C GLU A 384 4.58 -30.94 -5.44
N ALA A 385 3.42 -30.29 -5.55
CA ALA A 385 3.29 -29.00 -6.21
C ALA A 385 4.08 -27.88 -5.47
N ASP A 386 4.07 -27.85 -4.13
CA ASP A 386 4.88 -26.92 -3.31
C ASP A 386 6.38 -27.09 -3.60
N LEU A 387 6.86 -28.34 -3.61
CA LEU A 387 8.26 -28.64 -3.94
C LEU A 387 8.63 -28.15 -5.35
N LEU A 388 7.76 -28.37 -6.34
CA LEU A 388 7.96 -27.91 -7.72
C LEU A 388 7.91 -26.38 -7.82
N ALA A 389 7.06 -25.71 -7.03
CA ALA A 389 7.00 -24.26 -6.97
C ALA A 389 8.30 -23.67 -6.44
N ASN A 390 8.87 -24.27 -5.40
CA ASN A 390 10.18 -23.91 -4.87
C ASN A 390 11.31 -24.17 -5.88
N GLN A 391 11.25 -25.25 -6.67
CA GLN A 391 12.17 -25.48 -7.79
C GLN A 391 12.00 -24.43 -8.90
N GLY A 392 10.76 -23.99 -9.17
CA GLY A 392 10.44 -22.95 -10.14
C GLY A 392 11.14 -21.61 -9.86
N GLN A 393 11.41 -21.30 -8.58
CA GLN A 393 12.16 -20.10 -8.17
C GLN A 393 13.62 -20.13 -8.64
N MET A 394 14.17 -21.32 -8.84
CA MET A 394 15.56 -21.55 -9.24
C MET A 394 15.75 -21.56 -10.76
N LEU A 395 14.64 -21.51 -11.53
CA LEU A 395 14.67 -21.39 -12.99
C LEU A 395 15.03 -19.97 -13.41
N ASP A 396 15.35 -19.80 -14.69
CA ASP A 396 15.58 -18.49 -15.29
C ASP A 396 14.29 -17.64 -15.30
N GLN A 397 14.36 -16.44 -14.72
CA GLN A 397 13.22 -15.55 -14.51
C GLN A 397 13.15 -14.37 -15.49
N PHE A 398 14.18 -14.16 -16.33
CA PHE A 398 14.31 -12.91 -17.09
C PHE A 398 13.27 -12.72 -18.20
N ASP A 399 12.77 -13.81 -18.78
CA ASP A 399 11.78 -13.76 -19.87
C ASP A 399 10.33 -13.59 -19.39
N THR A 400 10.09 -13.74 -18.08
CA THR A 400 8.72 -13.69 -17.56
C THR A 400 8.28 -12.26 -17.30
N ALA A 401 7.16 -11.88 -17.92
CA ALA A 401 6.62 -10.54 -17.78
C ALA A 401 6.19 -10.23 -16.33
N ILE A 402 6.56 -9.05 -15.84
CA ILE A 402 6.15 -8.55 -14.53
C ILE A 402 4.72 -7.98 -14.61
N ASP A 403 3.87 -8.30 -13.62
CA ASP A 403 2.52 -7.75 -13.53
C ASP A 403 2.49 -6.33 -12.95
N PHE A 404 1.34 -5.67 -13.12
CA PHE A 404 1.16 -4.30 -12.67
C PHE A 404 1.21 -4.14 -11.14
N ALA A 405 0.72 -5.10 -10.36
CA ALA A 405 0.76 -5.02 -8.90
C ALA A 405 2.18 -5.19 -8.37
N SER A 406 2.96 -6.10 -8.95
CA SER A 406 4.37 -6.30 -8.61
C SER A 406 5.22 -5.12 -9.04
N ALA A 407 5.02 -4.56 -10.23
CA ALA A 407 5.71 -3.34 -10.67
C ALA A 407 5.47 -2.17 -9.69
N LYS A 408 4.23 -1.99 -9.21
CA LYS A 408 3.94 -0.98 -8.18
C LYS A 408 4.71 -1.21 -6.88
N ASN A 409 4.88 -2.46 -6.47
CA ASN A 409 5.66 -2.79 -5.28
C ASN A 409 7.15 -2.54 -5.48
N VAL A 410 7.67 -2.83 -6.68
CA VAL A 410 9.06 -2.55 -7.07
C VAL A 410 9.36 -1.05 -7.01
N PHE A 411 8.45 -0.16 -7.41
CA PHE A 411 8.65 1.28 -7.22
C PHE A 411 8.50 1.72 -5.76
N ARG A 412 7.49 1.18 -5.07
CA ARG A 412 7.10 1.65 -3.73
C ARG A 412 8.09 1.22 -2.65
N LYS A 413 8.54 -0.04 -2.64
CA LYS A 413 9.37 -0.60 -1.56
C LYS A 413 10.71 0.13 -1.41
N PRO A 414 11.53 0.35 -2.46
CA PRO A 414 12.82 1.02 -2.35
C PRO A 414 12.67 2.49 -1.97
N VAL A 415 11.72 3.20 -2.57
CA VAL A 415 11.46 4.62 -2.25
C VAL A 415 11.09 4.77 -0.77
N LEU A 416 10.19 3.93 -0.27
CA LEU A 416 9.83 3.95 1.15
C LEU A 416 11.01 3.54 2.04
N LYS A 417 11.77 2.50 1.68
CA LYS A 417 12.97 2.07 2.42
C LYS A 417 13.97 3.23 2.54
N THR A 418 14.21 3.94 1.44
CA THR A 418 15.08 5.12 1.38
C THR A 418 14.54 6.26 2.24
N VAL A 419 13.24 6.57 2.17
CA VAL A 419 12.63 7.60 3.02
C VAL A 419 12.75 7.26 4.49
N TRP A 420 12.43 6.02 4.87
CA TRP A 420 12.59 5.56 6.25
C TRP A 420 14.06 5.52 6.69
N ALA A 421 14.99 5.30 5.77
CA ALA A 421 16.43 5.37 6.05
C ALA A 421 16.93 6.83 6.20
N HIS A 422 16.45 7.78 5.39
CA HIS A 422 16.92 9.18 5.35
C HIS A 422 16.16 10.12 6.29
N GLN A 423 14.95 9.77 6.72
CA GLN A 423 14.27 10.47 7.81
C GLN A 423 14.94 10.22 9.17
N ASN A 424 15.91 9.30 9.22
CA ASN A 424 16.86 9.21 10.32
C ASN A 424 17.86 10.35 10.18
N VAL A 425 17.58 11.46 10.85
CA VAL A 425 18.43 12.65 10.85
C VAL A 425 19.75 12.31 11.55
N ARG A 426 20.77 11.91 10.78
CA ARG A 426 22.17 11.71 11.26
C ARG A 426 22.72 12.93 11.99
N GLU A 427 22.22 14.12 11.68
CA GLU A 427 22.70 15.39 12.25
C GLU A 427 22.15 15.70 13.65
N SER A 428 21.13 14.98 14.15
CA SER A 428 20.53 15.28 15.46
C SER A 428 20.67 14.18 16.51
N GLN A 429 21.13 12.97 16.16
CA GLN A 429 21.31 11.87 17.12
C GLN A 429 22.49 10.94 16.72
N PRO A 430 23.36 10.50 17.66
CA PRO A 430 24.61 9.80 17.35
C PRO A 430 24.46 8.34 16.86
N THR A 431 23.34 7.69 17.16
CA THR A 431 23.13 6.27 16.82
C THR A 431 22.11 6.14 15.70
N GLY A 432 22.50 5.41 14.64
CA GLY A 432 21.81 5.33 13.36
C GLY A 432 20.37 4.79 13.40
N ILE A 433 19.80 4.76 12.19
CA ILE A 433 18.53 4.15 11.77
C ILE A 433 17.69 3.58 12.92
N ARG A 434 16.66 4.32 13.37
CA ARG A 434 15.71 3.81 14.36
C ARG A 434 14.35 3.54 13.72
N PRO A 435 13.83 2.30 13.83
CA PRO A 435 12.59 1.89 13.18
C PRO A 435 11.38 2.62 13.77
N LEU A 436 10.27 2.60 13.02
CA LEU A 436 8.97 3.06 13.50
C LEU A 436 8.64 2.45 14.87
N PRO A 437 8.13 3.23 15.83
CA PRO A 437 7.68 2.70 17.11
C PRO A 437 6.69 1.57 16.89
N ARG A 438 6.97 0.39 17.45
CA ARG A 438 6.13 -0.78 17.28
C ARG A 438 5.09 -0.87 18.39
N ARG A 439 3.85 -1.19 18.01
CA ARG A 439 2.69 -1.24 18.92
C ARG A 439 2.86 -2.28 20.04
N ASP A 440 3.42 -3.44 19.72
CA ASP A 440 3.72 -4.53 20.65
C ASP A 440 4.59 -4.05 21.82
N LYS A 441 5.64 -3.27 21.52
CA LYS A 441 6.56 -2.71 22.52
C LYS A 441 5.95 -1.63 23.41
N GLU A 442 4.79 -1.08 23.06
CA GLU A 442 4.12 -0.01 23.81
C GLU A 442 2.74 -0.43 24.33
N SER A 443 2.41 -1.72 24.23
CA SER A 443 1.07 -2.27 24.53
C SER A 443 0.62 -2.05 25.98
N GLY A 444 1.56 -1.92 26.92
CA GLY A 444 1.28 -1.61 28.34
C GLY A 444 1.25 -0.12 28.70
N LEU A 445 1.42 0.79 27.73
CA LEU A 445 1.56 2.22 27.98
C LEU A 445 0.26 2.98 27.72
N THR A 446 -0.07 3.90 28.62
CA THR A 446 -1.20 4.82 28.43
C THR A 446 -0.92 5.79 27.27
N ARG A 447 -1.98 6.37 26.70
CA ARG A 447 -1.85 7.38 25.64
C ARG A 447 -0.92 8.52 26.04
N ARG A 448 -1.02 9.02 27.29
CA ARG A 448 -0.21 10.12 27.81
C ARG A 448 1.28 9.77 27.83
N GLU A 449 1.61 8.55 28.23
CA GLU A 449 2.99 8.06 28.25
C GLU A 449 3.57 7.93 26.86
N ARG A 450 2.77 7.42 25.92
CA ARG A 450 3.15 7.34 24.51
C ARG A 450 3.35 8.73 23.89
N VAL A 451 2.57 9.74 24.29
CA VAL A 451 2.79 11.15 23.91
C VAL A 451 4.14 11.65 24.43
N VAL A 452 4.45 11.39 25.71
CA VAL A 452 5.72 11.80 26.31
C VAL A 452 6.89 11.14 25.58
N LEU A 453 6.83 9.83 25.33
CA LEU A 453 7.84 9.13 24.55
C LEU A 453 8.03 9.74 23.16
N ALA A 454 6.94 10.01 22.43
CA ALA A 454 7.00 10.63 21.12
C ALA A 454 7.69 12.02 21.16
N GLN A 455 7.39 12.83 22.18
CA GLN A 455 8.02 14.15 22.38
C GLN A 455 9.51 14.05 22.73
N LEU A 456 9.90 13.05 23.52
CA LEU A 456 11.31 12.81 23.86
C LEU A 456 12.10 12.32 22.63
N ARG A 457 11.54 11.36 21.89
CA ARG A 457 12.14 10.82 20.65
C ARG A 457 12.31 11.90 19.59
N CYS A 458 11.36 12.82 19.49
CA CYS A 458 11.43 13.95 18.57
C CYS A 458 12.11 15.15 19.23
N ASN A 459 13.44 15.13 19.24
CA ASN A 459 14.31 16.26 19.65
C ASN A 459 14.01 16.88 21.02
N GLU A 460 13.57 16.06 21.99
CA GLU A 460 13.42 16.45 23.40
C GLU A 460 12.46 17.63 23.63
N LYS A 461 11.49 17.84 22.73
CA LYS A 461 10.52 18.95 22.80
C LYS A 461 9.31 18.57 23.66
N SER A 462 9.60 18.17 24.89
CA SER A 462 8.62 17.69 25.87
C SER A 462 8.44 18.67 27.04
N PRO A 463 7.19 19.00 27.43
CA PRO A 463 6.91 19.84 28.61
C PRO A 463 7.37 19.23 29.95
N ILE A 464 7.83 17.98 29.97
CA ILE A 464 8.38 17.37 31.20
C ILE A 464 9.79 17.86 31.52
N LEU A 465 10.44 18.57 30.59
CA LEU A 465 11.81 19.07 30.67
C LEU A 465 11.80 20.59 30.82
N GLN A 466 12.38 21.12 31.90
CA GLN A 466 12.44 22.59 32.09
C GLN A 466 13.24 23.29 30.99
N GLN A 467 14.29 22.67 30.46
CA GLN A 467 15.04 23.27 29.35
C GLN A 467 14.15 23.56 28.14
N TYR A 468 13.22 22.65 27.83
CA TYR A 468 12.27 22.89 26.75
C TYR A 468 11.30 24.02 27.11
N LEU A 469 10.74 24.03 28.32
CA LEU A 469 9.84 25.08 28.78
C LEU A 469 10.51 26.46 28.72
N TYR A 470 11.74 26.59 29.20
CA TYR A 470 12.55 27.81 29.10
C TYR A 470 12.76 28.24 27.64
N SER A 471 13.21 27.32 26.77
CA SER A 471 13.40 27.62 25.34
C SER A 471 12.11 28.05 24.61
N SER A 472 10.95 27.67 25.14
CA SER A 472 9.64 28.04 24.62
C SER A 472 9.05 29.31 25.25
N GLY A 473 9.73 29.90 26.24
CA GLY A 473 9.27 31.06 27.00
C GLY A 473 8.20 30.75 28.05
N ALA A 474 8.02 29.47 28.41
CA ALA A 474 7.01 29.00 29.37
C ALA A 474 7.57 28.85 30.80
N ALA A 475 8.89 28.99 30.99
CA ALA A 475 9.56 28.97 32.28
C ALA A 475 10.67 30.02 32.32
N ASP A 476 11.01 30.50 33.51
CA ASP A 476 12.00 31.57 33.72
C ASP A 476 13.45 31.05 33.77
N SER A 477 13.65 29.74 33.92
CA SER A 477 14.96 29.10 34.00
C SER A 477 14.95 27.70 33.37
N GLU A 478 16.07 27.29 32.79
CA GLU A 478 16.29 25.92 32.31
C GLU A 478 16.73 24.94 33.40
N ALA A 479 16.97 25.43 34.62
CA ALA A 479 17.46 24.62 35.72
C ALA A 479 16.41 23.58 36.17
N CYS A 480 16.89 22.41 36.57
CA CYS A 480 16.06 21.39 37.18
C CYS A 480 15.46 21.89 38.50
N LEU A 481 14.14 21.82 38.64
CA LEU A 481 13.43 22.24 39.85
C LEU A 481 13.82 21.44 41.11
N THR A 482 14.35 20.24 40.94
CA THR A 482 14.76 19.35 42.04
C THR A 482 16.23 19.52 42.39
N CYS A 483 17.11 19.68 41.38
CA CYS A 483 18.56 19.76 41.58
C CYS A 483 19.08 21.20 41.75
N GLY A 484 18.36 22.19 41.23
CA GLY A 484 18.68 23.62 41.32
C GLY A 484 19.86 24.11 40.45
N ALA A 485 20.80 23.24 40.07
CA ALA A 485 22.06 23.66 39.43
C ALA A 485 22.22 23.25 37.94
N SER A 486 21.70 22.09 37.53
CA SER A 486 21.90 21.56 36.17
C SER A 486 20.72 21.88 35.23
N PRO A 487 20.98 22.12 33.93
CA PRO A 487 19.91 22.21 32.93
C PRO A 487 19.07 20.93 32.87
N ASP A 488 17.75 21.08 32.88
CA ASP A 488 16.81 19.97 32.91
C ASP A 488 16.51 19.43 31.50
N ASN A 489 17.47 18.69 30.96
CA ASN A 489 17.36 18.02 29.67
C ASN A 489 17.21 16.50 29.83
N LEU A 490 17.03 15.78 28.72
CA LEU A 490 16.82 14.34 28.78
C LEU A 490 18.03 13.58 29.36
N ASP A 491 19.25 14.01 29.05
CA ASP A 491 20.47 13.39 29.62
C ASP A 491 20.48 13.51 31.13
N HIS A 492 20.24 14.71 31.65
CA HIS A 492 20.15 14.97 33.08
C HIS A 492 19.09 14.08 33.74
N VAL A 493 17.88 13.98 33.13
CA VAL A 493 16.80 13.14 33.66
C VAL A 493 17.21 11.67 33.73
N LEU A 494 17.85 11.14 32.68
CA LEU A 494 18.19 9.71 32.60
C LEU A 494 19.45 9.36 33.42
N LYS A 495 20.45 10.24 33.49
CA LYS A 495 21.78 9.93 34.05
C LYS A 495 22.04 10.49 35.44
N ASP A 496 21.48 11.66 35.76
CA ASP A 496 21.91 12.42 36.92
C ASP A 496 20.77 12.74 37.90
N TYR A 497 19.51 12.49 37.51
CA TYR A 497 18.35 12.86 38.32
C TYR A 497 18.31 12.14 39.69
N PRO A 498 18.30 12.86 40.83
CA PRO A 498 18.47 12.27 42.16
C PRO A 498 17.45 11.18 42.52
N THR A 499 16.17 11.44 42.27
CA THR A 499 15.08 10.49 42.58
C THR A 499 15.13 9.22 41.71
N GLY A 500 15.80 9.29 40.56
CA GLY A 500 15.98 8.16 39.65
C GLY A 500 17.13 7.22 40.04
N ALA A 501 18.02 7.62 40.96
CA ALA A 501 19.22 6.87 41.29
C ALA A 501 18.97 5.38 41.67
N PRO A 502 17.97 5.03 42.49
CA PRO A 502 17.70 3.63 42.85
C PRO A 502 17.22 2.74 41.69
N TYR A 503 16.76 3.37 40.60
CA TYR A 503 16.16 2.69 39.46
C TYR A 503 17.01 2.83 38.19
N ARG A 504 18.13 3.56 38.24
CA ARG A 504 18.96 3.85 37.07
C ARG A 504 19.66 2.61 36.54
N ASP A 505 20.07 1.70 37.42
CA ASP A 505 20.69 0.40 37.05
C ASP A 505 19.72 -0.50 36.28
N SER A 506 18.43 -0.17 36.28
CA SER A 506 17.44 -0.85 35.45
C SER A 506 17.51 -0.38 33.98
N LEU A 507 17.95 0.84 33.70
CA LEU A 507 18.08 1.31 32.32
C LEU A 507 19.31 0.66 31.65
N PRO A 508 19.25 0.35 30.34
CA PRO A 508 20.43 -0.13 29.62
C PRO A 508 21.52 0.95 29.55
N GLU A 509 22.77 0.53 29.27
CA GLU A 509 23.96 1.40 29.26
C GLU A 509 23.81 2.69 28.44
N ASN A 510 22.99 2.65 27.38
CA ASN A 510 22.55 3.85 26.66
C ASN A 510 21.05 4.11 26.86
N PRO A 511 20.66 4.90 27.88
CA PRO A 511 19.27 5.23 28.17
C PRO A 511 18.53 5.94 27.03
N ARG A 512 19.24 6.65 26.14
CA ARG A 512 18.62 7.24 24.94
C ARG A 512 18.22 6.18 23.93
N ASP A 513 18.94 5.07 23.85
CA ASP A 513 18.58 3.93 22.98
C ASP A 513 17.33 3.21 23.50
N ALA A 514 17.21 3.14 24.83
CA ALA A 514 16.09 2.54 25.54
C ALA A 514 14.73 3.13 25.14
N LEU A 515 14.66 4.42 24.79
CA LEU A 515 13.43 5.07 24.33
C LEU A 515 12.78 4.34 23.12
N TRP A 516 13.52 3.54 22.36
CA TRP A 516 13.01 2.74 21.24
C TRP A 516 13.13 1.22 21.47
N THR A 517 14.21 0.77 22.14
CA THR A 517 14.44 -0.67 22.35
C THR A 517 13.56 -1.23 23.46
N ASP A 518 13.41 -0.49 24.56
CA ASP A 518 12.64 -0.83 25.75
C ASP A 518 11.88 0.41 26.31
N PRO A 519 10.86 0.90 25.58
CA PRO A 519 10.17 2.14 25.94
C PRO A 519 9.36 2.03 27.23
N VAL A 520 8.90 0.83 27.59
CA VAL A 520 8.13 0.59 28.82
C VAL A 520 8.99 0.90 30.04
N ARG A 521 10.21 0.37 30.06
CA ARG A 521 11.14 0.57 31.16
C ARG A 521 11.57 2.03 31.33
N VAL A 522 11.73 2.76 30.23
CA VAL A 522 11.99 4.22 30.30
C VAL A 522 10.81 4.95 30.93
N VAL A 523 9.58 4.59 30.56
CA VAL A 523 8.38 5.22 31.16
C VAL A 523 8.27 4.88 32.64
N GLU A 524 8.54 3.65 33.05
CA GLU A 524 8.57 3.25 34.47
C GLU A 524 9.58 4.09 35.26
N PHE A 525 10.79 4.26 34.73
CA PHE A 525 11.79 5.17 35.31
C PHE A 525 11.29 6.63 35.39
N LEU A 526 10.62 7.14 34.35
CA LEU A 526 10.07 8.49 34.40
C LEU A 526 8.91 8.63 35.41
N ARG A 527 8.14 7.56 35.65
CA ARG A 527 7.12 7.51 36.72
C ARG A 527 7.78 7.59 38.09
N THR A 528 8.86 6.84 38.36
CA THR A 528 9.56 6.90 39.66
C THR A 528 10.19 8.27 39.90
N CYS A 529 10.60 8.96 38.84
CA CYS A 529 11.09 10.35 38.90
C CYS A 529 9.97 11.40 39.03
N ASN A 530 8.70 10.98 39.09
CA ASN A 530 7.51 11.84 39.11
C ASN A 530 7.46 12.84 37.92
N ARG A 531 8.01 12.44 36.77
CA ARG A 531 8.05 13.26 35.54
C ARG A 531 6.88 12.99 34.60
N VAL A 532 6.25 11.82 34.74
CA VAL A 532 5.00 11.50 34.06
C VAL A 532 3.92 11.43 35.13
N PRO A 533 2.90 12.31 35.09
CA PRO A 533 1.81 12.26 36.06
C PRO A 533 1.08 10.93 35.94
N VAL A 534 1.00 10.19 37.05
CA VAL A 534 0.18 8.98 37.15
C VAL A 534 -1.23 9.40 36.78
N ALA A 535 -1.84 8.70 35.82
CA ALA A 535 -3.26 8.89 35.55
C ALA A 535 -4.01 8.57 36.85
N LEU A 536 -4.59 9.58 37.49
CA LEU A 536 -5.69 9.33 38.41
C LEU A 536 -6.74 8.61 37.57
N ILE A 537 -6.92 7.33 37.84
CA ILE A 537 -8.06 6.55 37.37
C ILE A 537 -9.27 7.28 37.98
N VAL A 538 -10.00 8.02 37.16
CA VAL A 538 -11.31 8.58 37.51
C VAL A 538 -12.37 7.68 36.90
#